data_AF-A0A536DKY4-F1
#
_entry.id   AF-A0A536DKY4-F1
#
_cell.length_a   1.000
_cell.length_b   1.000
_cell.length_c   1.000
_cell.angle_alpha   90.00
_cell.angle_beta   90.00
_cell.angle_gamma   90.00
#
_symmetry.space_group_name_H-M   'P 1'
#
loop_
_entity.id
_entity.type
_entity.pdbx_description
1 polymer ?
#
loop_
_entity_poly.entity_id
_entity_poly.type
_entity_poly.pdbx_seq_one_letter_code
_entity_poly.pdbx_strand_id
1 'polypeptide(L)'
;MPAYREEHADRPGKVTAIRGVVFQSDGRSTVGRLFIRPMEALDRWVAGILPDRGDPQLAMHAGLHVEIDGSREYVAEQLVGSLYLDFRNGLNWTPFEKFRERDRGGWDVTLPATHFRGVDHAAVHETLQRLNAIEGHRFVGEDCTAFVERAFGARRLFADSPVLRSIGVDARVGDPAMPLLRDDIGLEPEVSQKLQFDKIKDLPDPLADAESPNVQMWVHRLLPAILVGALIGWLYSSASRRSTPVSSTARRFFK
;
A
#
# COMPACT_ATOMS: atom_id res chain seq x y z
N MET A 1 3.39 21.31 -14.83
CA MET A 1 3.97 20.14 -15.54
C MET A 1 4.80 19.35 -14.55
N PRO A 2 4.80 18.01 -14.58
CA PRO A 2 5.82 17.24 -13.87
C PRO A 2 7.19 17.59 -14.46
N ALA A 3 8.17 17.85 -13.60
CA ALA A 3 9.55 18.05 -14.04
C ALA A 3 10.11 16.73 -14.58
N TYR A 4 10.95 16.80 -15.61
CA TYR A 4 11.73 15.68 -16.12
C TYR A 4 12.47 14.99 -14.95
N ARG A 5 12.29 13.68 -14.82
CA ARG A 5 13.03 12.83 -13.89
C ARG A 5 14.12 12.12 -14.68
N GLU A 6 15.33 12.09 -14.14
CA GLU A 6 16.42 11.32 -14.74
C GLU A 6 16.10 9.81 -14.65
N GLU A 7 16.26 9.10 -15.75
CA GLU A 7 15.85 7.69 -15.88
C GLU A 7 17.08 6.80 -15.74
N HIS A 8 17.23 6.07 -14.63
CA HIS A 8 18.29 5.06 -14.45
C HIS A 8 17.70 3.65 -14.61
N ALA A 9 17.10 3.39 -15.77
CA ALA A 9 16.45 2.11 -16.07
C ALA A 9 17.45 0.92 -16.13
N ASP A 10 18.69 1.19 -16.54
CA ASP A 10 19.76 0.20 -16.59
C ASP A 10 20.49 0.07 -15.26
N ARG A 11 20.75 -1.17 -14.81
CA ARG A 11 21.49 -1.41 -13.57
C ARG A 11 22.96 -1.01 -13.73
N PRO A 12 23.51 -0.11 -12.89
CA PRO A 12 24.83 0.47 -13.11
C PRO A 12 26.01 -0.42 -12.71
N GLY A 13 25.79 -1.69 -12.38
CA GLY A 13 26.83 -2.64 -11.93
C GLY A 13 26.24 -3.95 -11.36
N LYS A 14 27.01 -4.66 -10.54
CA LYS A 14 26.56 -5.85 -9.79
C LYS A 14 26.11 -5.45 -8.38
N VAL A 15 24.97 -5.94 -7.91
CA VAL A 15 24.56 -5.76 -6.50
C VAL A 15 25.44 -6.64 -5.61
N THR A 16 26.17 -6.02 -4.69
CA THR A 16 27.11 -6.67 -3.75
C THR A 16 26.57 -6.80 -2.34
N ALA A 17 25.64 -5.94 -1.92
CA ALA A 17 24.94 -6.05 -0.65
C ALA A 17 23.53 -5.46 -0.72
N ILE A 18 22.66 -5.88 0.21
CA ILE A 18 21.39 -5.21 0.52
C ILE A 18 21.57 -4.58 1.90
N ARG A 19 21.46 -3.25 1.99
CA ARG A 19 21.45 -2.52 3.27
C ARG A 19 20.11 -2.70 3.98
N GLY A 20 19.01 -2.70 3.22
CA GLY A 20 17.67 -2.85 3.77
C GLY A 20 16.56 -2.41 2.83
N VAL A 21 15.36 -2.29 3.38
CA VAL A 21 14.22 -1.61 2.74
C VAL A 21 14.27 -0.15 3.17
N VAL A 22 14.34 0.78 2.21
CA VAL A 22 14.26 2.22 2.46
C VAL A 22 12.83 2.70 2.28
N PHE A 23 12.39 3.53 3.21
CA PHE A 23 11.11 4.20 3.22
C PHE A 23 11.31 5.70 3.03
N GLN A 24 10.46 6.34 2.24
CA GLN A 24 10.52 7.77 1.95
C GLN A 24 9.14 8.40 2.12
N SER A 25 9.07 9.46 2.92
CA SER A 25 8.01 10.47 2.83
C SER A 25 8.60 11.69 2.17
N ASP A 26 8.05 12.11 1.03
CA ASP A 26 8.28 13.48 0.57
C ASP A 26 7.56 14.47 1.51
N GLY A 27 8.05 15.71 1.62
CA GLY A 27 7.46 16.79 2.42
C GLY A 27 6.62 17.78 1.60
N ARG A 28 6.86 17.83 0.27
CA ARG A 28 6.39 18.92 -0.62
C ARG A 28 5.91 18.44 -2.01
N SER A 29 5.59 17.17 -2.23
CA SER A 29 5.04 16.74 -3.53
C SER A 29 3.57 17.09 -3.68
N THR A 30 3.23 17.72 -4.80
CA THR A 30 1.83 18.01 -5.16
C THR A 30 1.05 16.73 -5.44
N VAL A 31 1.66 15.74 -6.10
CA VAL A 31 1.02 14.43 -6.37
C VAL A 31 0.85 13.65 -5.07
N GLY A 32 1.92 13.60 -4.27
CA GLY A 32 1.91 12.95 -2.96
C GLY A 32 0.84 13.51 -2.03
N ARG A 33 0.73 14.84 -1.93
CA ARG A 33 -0.29 15.53 -1.12
C ARG A 33 -1.72 15.32 -1.61
N LEU A 34 -1.96 15.23 -2.92
CA LEU A 34 -3.31 15.21 -3.48
C LEU A 34 -3.89 13.80 -3.68
N PHE A 35 -3.06 12.77 -3.82
CA PHE A 35 -3.51 11.42 -4.16
C PHE A 35 -2.95 10.35 -3.22
N ILE A 36 -1.63 10.30 -3.01
CA ILE A 36 -1.00 9.20 -2.26
C ILE A 36 -1.32 9.30 -0.76
N ARG A 37 -0.94 10.40 -0.09
CA ARG A 37 -1.16 10.55 1.36
C ARG A 37 -2.64 10.48 1.78
N PRO A 38 -3.63 11.00 1.00
CA PRO A 38 -5.03 10.75 1.29
C PRO A 38 -5.43 9.27 1.25
N MET A 39 -4.83 8.47 0.35
CA MET A 39 -5.04 7.02 0.32
C MET A 39 -4.39 6.33 1.53
N GLU A 40 -3.10 6.55 1.81
CA GLU A 40 -2.43 5.90 2.97
C GLU A 40 -3.12 6.27 4.31
N ALA A 41 -3.57 7.54 4.43
CA ALA A 41 -4.31 7.99 5.61
C ALA A 41 -5.70 7.35 5.71
N LEU A 42 -6.36 7.07 4.57
CA LEU A 42 -7.63 6.37 4.53
C LEU A 42 -7.45 4.87 4.80
N ASP A 43 -6.40 4.24 4.27
CA ASP A 43 -6.03 2.85 4.53
C ASP A 43 -5.76 2.61 6.01
N ARG A 44 -4.94 3.46 6.65
CA ARG A 44 -4.75 3.46 8.10
C ARG A 44 -6.06 3.72 8.86
N TRP A 45 -6.90 4.67 8.44
CA TRP A 45 -8.20 4.91 9.08
C TRP A 45 -9.15 3.71 8.99
N VAL A 46 -9.21 3.02 7.85
CA VAL A 46 -10.00 1.78 7.67
C VAL A 46 -9.43 0.63 8.52
N ALA A 47 -8.11 0.55 8.68
CA ALA A 47 -7.44 -0.35 9.63
C ALA A 47 -7.66 0.02 11.11
N GLY A 48 -8.31 1.14 11.42
CA GLY A 48 -8.56 1.62 12.78
C GLY A 48 -7.40 2.42 13.40
N ILE A 49 -6.34 2.70 12.63
CA ILE A 49 -5.21 3.54 13.03
C ILE A 49 -5.60 5.00 12.83
N LEU A 50 -5.73 5.74 13.93
CA LEU A 50 -6.07 7.16 13.91
C LEU A 50 -4.80 8.04 13.91
N PRO A 51 -4.79 9.16 13.14
CA PRO A 51 -3.69 10.10 13.16
C PRO A 51 -3.74 10.97 14.43
N ASP A 52 -2.58 11.12 15.09
CA ASP A 52 -2.40 12.00 16.24
C ASP A 52 -1.84 13.36 15.83
N ARG A 53 -2.01 14.36 16.70
CA ARG A 53 -1.40 15.67 16.51
C ARG A 53 0.11 15.59 16.65
N GLY A 54 0.83 15.90 15.58
CA GLY A 54 2.30 15.89 15.54
C GLY A 54 2.89 14.59 14.98
N ASP A 55 2.05 13.66 14.53
CA ASP A 55 2.52 12.51 13.73
C ASP A 55 3.32 12.98 12.51
N PRO A 56 4.44 12.31 12.17
CA PRO A 56 5.15 12.58 10.93
C PRO A 56 4.30 12.19 9.73
N GLN A 57 4.59 12.80 8.58
CA GLN A 57 3.96 12.41 7.31
C GLN A 57 4.29 10.94 7.01
N LEU A 58 3.29 10.21 6.53
CA LEU A 58 3.38 8.78 6.23
C LEU A 58 4.42 8.51 5.13
N ALA A 59 5.12 7.37 5.22
CA ALA A 59 5.85 6.84 4.08
C ALA A 59 4.90 6.70 2.89
N MET A 60 5.40 7.01 1.70
CA MET A 60 4.60 7.02 0.47
C MET A 60 5.36 6.40 -0.71
N HIS A 61 6.52 5.82 -0.40
CA HIS A 61 7.37 5.11 -1.32
C HIS A 61 8.30 4.18 -0.53
N ALA A 62 8.55 3.00 -1.09
CA ALA A 62 9.49 2.02 -0.57
C ALA A 62 10.44 1.54 -1.68
N GLY A 63 11.66 1.16 -1.31
CA GLY A 63 12.65 0.62 -2.23
C GLY A 63 13.70 -0.23 -1.53
N LEU A 64 14.61 -0.81 -2.29
CA LEU A 64 15.71 -1.62 -1.76
C LEU A 64 16.98 -0.80 -1.78
N HIS A 65 17.46 -0.40 -0.60
CA HIS A 65 18.76 0.22 -0.46
C HIS A 65 19.83 -0.87 -0.63
N VAL A 66 20.62 -0.74 -1.70
CA VAL A 66 21.62 -1.70 -2.15
C VAL A 66 22.99 -1.05 -2.31
N GLU A 67 24.01 -1.88 -2.20
CA GLU A 67 25.38 -1.54 -2.57
C GLU A 67 25.69 -2.17 -3.93
N ILE A 68 26.31 -1.39 -4.82
CA ILE A 68 26.72 -1.80 -6.16
C ILE A 68 28.25 -1.72 -6.27
N ASP A 69 28.84 -2.79 -6.80
CA ASP A 69 30.29 -2.99 -6.98
C ASP A 69 31.12 -2.67 -5.72
N GLY A 70 30.61 -3.07 -4.54
CA GLY A 70 31.36 -3.04 -3.28
C GLY A 70 31.45 -1.68 -2.60
N SER A 71 30.80 -0.64 -3.12
CA SER A 71 31.00 0.73 -2.61
C SER A 71 29.92 1.77 -2.92
N ARG A 72 29.15 1.61 -4.00
CA ARG A 72 28.23 2.66 -4.47
C ARG A 72 26.82 2.39 -3.97
N GLU A 73 26.23 3.36 -3.26
CA GLU A 73 24.88 3.19 -2.69
C GLU A 73 23.80 3.65 -3.67
N TYR A 74 22.82 2.76 -3.89
CA TYR A 74 21.69 2.95 -4.80
C TYR A 74 20.41 2.48 -4.13
N VAL A 75 19.28 2.94 -4.65
CA VAL A 75 17.97 2.37 -4.37
C VAL A 75 17.46 1.72 -5.65
N ALA A 76 17.23 0.41 -5.59
CA ALA A 76 16.41 -0.27 -6.59
C ALA A 76 14.95 -0.05 -6.21
N GLU A 77 14.18 0.57 -7.08
CA GLU A 77 12.83 1.03 -6.79
C GLU A 77 11.94 1.03 -8.04
N GLN A 78 10.64 1.02 -7.80
CA GLN A 78 9.62 1.07 -8.83
C GLN A 78 8.97 2.46 -8.78
N LEU A 79 9.25 3.32 -9.75
CA LEU A 79 8.80 4.72 -9.75
C LEU A 79 7.64 4.94 -10.72
N VAL A 80 6.60 5.65 -10.26
CA VAL A 80 5.65 6.34 -11.17
C VAL A 80 6.45 7.35 -11.98
N GLY A 81 6.48 7.18 -13.29
CA GLY A 81 7.40 7.90 -14.16
C GLY A 81 6.72 8.95 -15.03
N SER A 82 7.18 9.02 -16.27
CA SER A 82 6.36 9.47 -17.39
C SER A 82 5.38 8.33 -17.77
N LEU A 83 4.28 8.65 -18.47
CA LEU A 83 3.36 7.63 -19.03
C LEU A 83 4.10 6.51 -19.80
N TYR A 84 5.27 6.83 -20.38
CA TYR A 84 6.11 5.88 -21.10
C TYR A 84 6.79 4.84 -20.17
N LEU A 85 7.26 5.25 -18.99
CA LEU A 85 7.83 4.34 -17.99
C LEU A 85 6.75 3.41 -17.43
N ASP A 86 5.57 3.95 -17.12
CA ASP A 86 4.43 3.18 -16.58
C ASP A 86 4.03 2.00 -17.50
N PHE A 87 4.25 2.12 -18.81
CA PHE A 87 3.95 1.10 -19.83
C PHE A 87 5.16 0.32 -20.39
N ARG A 88 6.41 0.65 -20.03
CA ARG A 88 7.60 -0.10 -20.49
C ARG A 88 8.38 -0.76 -19.37
N ASN A 89 8.90 0.02 -18.43
CA ASN A 89 9.69 -0.44 -17.30
C ASN A 89 9.65 0.62 -16.19
N GLY A 90 9.12 0.27 -15.02
CA GLY A 90 9.11 1.15 -13.84
C GLY A 90 10.34 1.03 -12.94
N LEU A 91 11.20 0.02 -13.17
CA LEU A 91 12.39 -0.24 -12.37
C LEU A 91 13.44 0.84 -12.63
N ASN A 92 13.91 1.46 -11.55
CA ASN A 92 14.90 2.52 -11.58
C ASN A 92 16.00 2.22 -10.53
N TRP A 93 17.25 2.48 -10.89
CA TRP A 93 18.43 2.30 -10.04
C TRP A 93 18.96 3.68 -9.63
N THR A 94 18.22 4.35 -8.75
CA THR A 94 18.50 5.73 -8.34
C THR A 94 19.70 5.80 -7.38
N PRO A 95 20.73 6.64 -7.62
CA PRO A 95 21.80 6.87 -6.64
C PRO A 95 21.22 7.31 -5.30
N PHE A 96 21.72 6.78 -4.17
CA PHE A 96 21.08 7.02 -2.87
C PHE A 96 21.01 8.52 -2.49
N GLU A 97 22.03 9.31 -2.83
CA GLU A 97 21.99 10.78 -2.68
C GLU A 97 20.81 11.41 -3.45
N LYS A 98 20.57 10.97 -4.69
CA LYS A 98 19.43 11.41 -5.53
C LYS A 98 18.10 10.89 -5.04
N PHE A 99 18.06 9.74 -4.38
CA PHE A 99 16.87 9.27 -3.67
C PHE A 99 16.50 10.27 -2.57
N ARG A 100 17.45 10.62 -1.70
CA ARG A 100 17.25 11.50 -0.53
C ARG A 100 16.92 12.95 -0.90
N GLU A 101 17.49 13.50 -1.98
CA GLU A 101 17.11 14.82 -2.51
C GLU A 101 15.59 14.96 -2.79
N ARG A 102 14.89 13.85 -3.04
CA ARG A 102 13.44 13.84 -3.35
C ARG A 102 12.54 13.99 -2.13
N ASP A 103 13.06 13.82 -0.91
CA ASP A 103 12.33 14.10 0.33
C ASP A 103 11.77 15.52 0.33
N ARG A 104 12.50 16.50 -0.24
CA ARG A 104 12.08 17.92 -0.29
C ARG A 104 11.69 18.49 1.09
N GLY A 105 12.37 18.03 2.15
CA GLY A 105 12.06 18.37 3.55
C GLY A 105 11.03 17.46 4.22
N GLY A 106 10.83 16.25 3.69
CA GLY A 106 10.23 15.11 4.38
C GLY A 106 11.29 14.30 5.12
N TRP A 107 11.29 12.97 4.94
CA TRP A 107 12.27 12.08 5.57
C TRP A 107 12.49 10.76 4.80
N ASP A 108 13.71 10.23 4.93
CA ASP A 108 14.10 8.87 4.57
C ASP A 108 14.57 8.05 5.80
N VAL A 109 14.29 6.74 5.82
CA VAL A 109 14.91 5.76 6.74
C VAL A 109 15.14 4.43 6.04
N THR A 110 16.25 3.75 6.32
CA THR A 110 16.49 2.35 5.87
C THR A 110 16.34 1.41 7.05
N LEU A 111 15.50 0.38 6.92
CA LEU A 111 15.42 -0.74 7.87
C LEU A 111 16.15 -1.97 7.34
N PRO A 112 17.01 -2.63 8.15
CA PRO A 112 17.55 -3.93 7.80
C PRO A 112 16.44 -4.91 7.42
N ALA A 113 16.61 -5.62 6.31
CA ALA A 113 15.58 -6.52 5.80
C ALA A 113 15.15 -7.62 6.80
N THR A 114 16.07 -8.05 7.67
CA THR A 114 15.83 -9.02 8.75
C THR A 114 14.94 -8.51 9.90
N HIS A 115 14.53 -7.23 9.87
CA HIS A 115 13.52 -6.68 10.78
C HIS A 115 12.09 -7.02 10.33
N PHE A 116 11.89 -7.42 9.08
CA PHE A 116 10.57 -7.82 8.58
C PHE A 116 10.20 -9.24 9.03
N ARG A 117 8.89 -9.50 9.18
CA ARG A 117 8.37 -10.84 9.48
C ARG A 117 8.76 -11.80 8.35
N GLY A 118 9.21 -13.01 8.72
CA GLY A 118 9.56 -14.05 7.74
C GLY A 118 10.83 -13.81 6.91
N VAL A 119 11.64 -12.79 7.23
CA VAL A 119 12.92 -12.53 6.54
C VAL A 119 14.11 -12.83 7.45
N ASP A 120 14.91 -13.81 7.05
CA ASP A 120 16.19 -14.16 7.68
C ASP A 120 17.38 -13.83 6.76
N HIS A 121 18.60 -14.13 7.21
CA HIS A 121 19.80 -13.90 6.41
C HIS A 121 19.86 -14.75 5.13
N ALA A 122 19.22 -15.92 5.10
CA ALA A 122 19.14 -16.75 3.89
C ALA A 122 18.23 -16.10 2.85
N ALA A 123 17.06 -15.61 3.25
CA ALA A 123 16.14 -14.84 2.41
C ALA A 123 16.81 -13.57 1.86
N VAL A 124 17.62 -12.86 2.65
CA VAL A 124 18.42 -11.71 2.17
C VAL A 124 19.45 -12.15 1.12
N HIS A 125 20.15 -13.28 1.33
CA HIS A 125 21.11 -13.78 0.35
C HIS A 125 20.45 -14.22 -0.97
N GLU A 126 19.31 -14.93 -0.92
CA GLU A 126 18.52 -15.24 -2.11
C GLU A 126 18.08 -13.96 -2.84
N THR A 127 17.64 -12.94 -2.09
CA THR A 127 17.16 -11.66 -2.64
C THR A 127 18.27 -10.94 -3.37
N LEU A 128 19.51 -10.98 -2.86
CA LEU A 128 20.68 -10.44 -3.56
C LEU A 128 20.95 -11.16 -4.89
N GLN A 129 20.77 -12.49 -4.94
CA GLN A 129 20.87 -13.24 -6.18
C GLN A 129 19.75 -12.87 -7.16
N ARG A 130 18.50 -12.79 -6.68
CA ARG A 130 17.33 -12.37 -7.46
C ARG A 130 17.52 -10.96 -8.04
N LEU A 131 17.97 -9.99 -7.25
CA LEU A 131 18.25 -8.61 -7.69
C LEU A 131 19.34 -8.52 -8.78
N ASN A 132 20.31 -9.44 -8.79
CA ASN A 132 21.30 -9.51 -9.86
C ASN A 132 20.72 -10.10 -11.18
N ALA A 133 19.59 -10.80 -11.11
CA ALA A 133 18.84 -11.32 -12.25
C ALA A 133 17.49 -10.61 -12.49
N ILE A 134 17.19 -9.53 -11.75
CA ILE A 134 15.85 -8.93 -11.78
C ILE A 134 15.63 -8.14 -13.07
N GLU A 135 14.59 -8.51 -13.80
CA GLU A 135 14.10 -7.74 -14.93
C GLU A 135 13.09 -6.70 -14.46
N GLY A 136 12.97 -5.63 -15.25
CA GLY A 136 12.04 -4.55 -15.02
C GLY A 136 10.63 -4.87 -15.50
N HIS A 137 9.61 -4.49 -14.72
CA HIS A 137 8.20 -4.70 -15.05
C HIS A 137 7.47 -3.37 -15.24
N ARG A 138 6.35 -3.39 -15.95
CA ARG A 138 5.47 -2.22 -16.13
C ARG A 138 4.84 -1.81 -14.80
N PHE A 139 4.83 -0.51 -14.48
CA PHE A 139 4.25 0.01 -13.23
C PHE A 139 2.77 -0.37 -13.06
N VAL A 140 2.00 -0.42 -14.15
CA VAL A 140 0.56 -0.73 -14.14
C VAL A 140 0.22 -2.13 -13.58
N GLY A 141 1.21 -3.00 -13.32
CA GLY A 141 1.03 -4.28 -12.62
C GLY A 141 2.00 -4.52 -11.45
N GLU A 142 2.80 -3.52 -11.05
CA GLU A 142 3.76 -3.62 -9.94
C GLU A 142 4.03 -2.22 -9.38
N ASP A 143 3.60 -1.98 -8.14
CA ASP A 143 3.94 -0.79 -7.35
C ASP A 143 5.26 -0.95 -6.58
N CYS A 144 5.62 0.06 -5.78
CA CYS A 144 6.87 0.08 -5.00
C CYS A 144 6.98 -0.99 -3.90
N THR A 145 5.87 -1.38 -3.26
CA THR A 145 5.84 -2.45 -2.27
C THR A 145 5.84 -3.82 -2.93
N ALA A 146 5.03 -4.00 -3.99
CA ALA A 146 4.98 -5.22 -4.78
C ALA A 146 6.35 -5.57 -5.41
N PHE A 147 7.09 -4.56 -5.88
CA PHE A 147 8.47 -4.73 -6.34
C PHE A 147 9.40 -5.27 -5.24
N VAL A 148 9.34 -4.69 -4.04
CA VAL A 148 10.14 -5.12 -2.88
C VAL A 148 9.79 -6.57 -2.52
N GLU A 149 8.49 -6.92 -2.44
CA GLU A 149 8.03 -8.28 -2.19
C GLU A 149 8.47 -9.27 -3.29
N ARG A 150 8.38 -8.89 -4.58
CA ARG A 150 8.89 -9.71 -5.71
C ARG A 150 10.38 -9.99 -5.59
N ALA A 151 11.19 -8.98 -5.28
CA ALA A 151 12.63 -9.16 -5.06
C ALA A 151 12.90 -10.16 -3.91
N PHE A 152 12.13 -10.07 -2.81
CA PHE A 152 12.14 -11.04 -1.71
C PHE A 152 11.47 -12.39 -2.03
N GLY A 153 11.11 -12.67 -3.29
CA GLY A 153 10.55 -13.95 -3.73
C GLY A 153 9.06 -14.09 -3.45
N ALA A 154 8.30 -13.00 -3.60
CA ALA A 154 6.89 -12.87 -3.23
C ALA A 154 6.60 -13.13 -1.73
N ARG A 155 7.62 -12.91 -0.87
CA ARG A 155 7.43 -12.86 0.58
C ARG A 155 6.70 -11.56 0.93
N ARG A 156 5.70 -11.67 1.80
CA ARG A 156 4.90 -10.55 2.27
C ARG A 156 5.70 -9.68 3.25
N LEU A 157 5.73 -8.38 3.01
CA LEU A 157 6.47 -7.37 3.77
C LEU A 157 5.60 -6.16 4.12
N PHE A 158 4.45 -5.98 3.48
CA PHE A 158 3.52 -4.87 3.71
C PHE A 158 2.07 -5.37 3.93
N ALA A 159 1.25 -4.56 4.58
CA ALA A 159 -0.19 -4.78 4.65
C ALA A 159 -0.87 -4.46 3.30
N ASP A 160 -1.86 -5.25 2.89
CA ASP A 160 -2.65 -4.94 1.67
C ASP A 160 -3.54 -3.74 2.00
N SER A 161 -3.74 -2.81 1.06
CA SER A 161 -4.66 -1.67 1.15
C SER A 161 -6.06 -2.09 1.65
N PRO A 162 -6.44 -1.74 2.91
CA PRO A 162 -7.76 -2.07 3.44
C PRO A 162 -8.90 -1.40 2.68
N VAL A 163 -8.67 -0.23 2.07
CA VAL A 163 -9.63 0.51 1.25
C VAL A 163 -9.97 -0.27 -0.01
N LEU A 164 -8.98 -0.69 -0.81
CA LEU A 164 -9.23 -1.45 -2.04
C LEU A 164 -9.97 -2.76 -1.75
N ARG A 165 -9.57 -3.46 -0.69
CA ARG A 165 -10.27 -4.65 -0.19
C ARG A 165 -11.71 -4.33 0.24
N SER A 166 -11.96 -3.20 0.90
CA SER A 166 -13.30 -2.81 1.37
C SER A 166 -14.30 -2.53 0.25
N ILE A 167 -13.81 -2.16 -0.95
CA ILE A 167 -14.64 -1.91 -2.15
C ILE A 167 -14.70 -3.11 -3.11
N GLY A 168 -14.22 -4.29 -2.69
CA GLY A 168 -14.27 -5.53 -3.48
C GLY A 168 -13.29 -5.56 -4.66
N VAL A 169 -12.19 -4.81 -4.58
CA VAL A 169 -11.10 -4.85 -5.56
C VAL A 169 -10.00 -5.77 -5.02
N ASP A 170 -9.93 -7.00 -5.53
CA ASP A 170 -8.93 -8.02 -5.16
C ASP A 170 -7.51 -7.74 -5.74
N ALA A 171 -7.18 -6.47 -5.97
CA ALA A 171 -5.83 -6.06 -6.37
C ALA A 171 -4.95 -5.95 -5.12
N ARG A 172 -3.87 -6.74 -5.07
CA ARG A 172 -2.87 -6.64 -4.01
C ARG A 172 -1.97 -5.45 -4.27
N VAL A 173 -2.24 -4.37 -3.55
CA VAL A 173 -1.44 -3.13 -3.48
C VAL A 173 -1.05 -2.97 -2.01
N GLY A 174 0.25 -2.90 -1.73
CA GLY A 174 0.75 -2.76 -0.36
C GLY A 174 0.84 -1.30 0.05
N ASP A 175 0.40 -0.96 1.27
CA ASP A 175 0.60 0.37 1.84
C ASP A 175 2.06 0.49 2.34
N PRO A 176 2.90 1.38 1.75
CA PRO A 176 4.30 1.56 2.16
C PRO A 176 4.45 2.14 3.58
N ALA A 177 3.39 2.74 4.14
CA ALA A 177 3.30 3.14 5.53
C ALA A 177 2.83 2.02 6.47
N MET A 178 2.49 0.82 6.00
CA MET A 178 2.16 -0.33 6.86
C MET A 178 3.12 -1.53 6.64
N PRO A 179 4.42 -1.39 6.92
CA PRO A 179 5.35 -2.50 6.89
C PRO A 179 5.10 -3.52 8.01
N LEU A 180 5.20 -4.80 7.67
CA LEU A 180 5.03 -5.94 8.57
C LEU A 180 6.37 -6.30 9.23
N LEU A 181 6.74 -5.50 10.22
CA LEU A 181 7.95 -5.70 11.02
C LEU A 181 7.71 -6.70 12.16
N ARG A 182 8.78 -7.34 12.63
CA ARG A 182 8.75 -8.20 13.82
C ARG A 182 8.57 -7.35 15.08
N ASP A 183 7.87 -7.88 16.07
CA ASP A 183 7.49 -7.12 17.28
C ASP A 183 8.63 -7.04 18.31
N ASP A 184 9.66 -7.88 18.16
CA ASP A 184 10.81 -7.98 19.06
C ASP A 184 12.01 -7.10 18.66
N ILE A 185 11.88 -6.27 17.63
CA ILE A 185 12.96 -5.38 17.18
C ILE A 185 13.04 -4.11 18.02
N GLY A 186 14.25 -3.79 18.48
CA GLY A 186 14.56 -2.48 19.04
C GLY A 186 14.83 -1.47 17.93
N LEU A 187 13.78 -0.82 17.40
CA LEU A 187 13.97 0.35 16.53
C LEU A 187 14.49 1.55 17.33
N GLU A 188 15.34 2.36 16.71
CA GLU A 188 15.70 3.66 17.26
C GLU A 188 14.44 4.55 17.38
N PRO A 189 14.31 5.38 18.44
CA PRO A 189 13.08 6.14 18.69
C PRO A 189 12.64 7.03 17.52
N GLU A 190 13.58 7.66 16.80
CA GLU A 190 13.28 8.48 15.63
C GLU A 190 12.73 7.65 14.45
N VAL A 191 13.28 6.45 14.24
CA VAL A 191 12.83 5.53 13.17
C VAL A 191 11.47 4.94 13.52
N SER A 192 11.26 4.54 14.79
CA SER A 192 9.94 4.11 15.28
C SER A 192 8.89 5.20 15.09
N GLN A 193 9.23 6.46 15.43
CA GLN A 193 8.32 7.60 15.26
C GLN A 193 7.99 7.85 13.79
N LYS A 194 8.99 7.92 12.89
CA LYS A 194 8.80 8.16 11.45
C LYS A 194 7.87 7.14 10.79
N LEU A 195 8.09 5.86 11.05
CA LEU A 195 7.24 4.77 10.56
C LEU A 195 5.93 4.64 11.35
N GLN A 196 5.83 5.32 12.50
CA GLN A 196 4.77 5.17 13.50
C GLN A 196 4.60 3.70 13.94
N PHE A 197 5.73 3.00 14.15
CA PHE A 197 5.78 1.54 14.33
C PHE A 197 4.89 1.06 15.47
N ASP A 198 4.84 1.79 16.59
CA ASP A 198 3.97 1.47 17.73
C ASP A 198 2.47 1.42 17.39
N LYS A 199 2.03 2.04 16.30
CA LYS A 199 0.63 1.99 15.81
C LYS A 199 0.34 0.84 14.85
N ILE A 200 1.39 0.21 14.30
CA ILE A 200 1.28 -0.80 13.24
C ILE A 200 1.86 -2.17 13.59
N LYS A 201 2.65 -2.27 14.67
CA LYS A 201 3.23 -3.55 15.14
C LYS A 201 2.15 -4.60 15.39
N ASP A 202 1.01 -4.23 15.98
CA ASP A 202 -0.07 -5.17 16.27
C ASP A 202 -0.97 -5.46 15.05
N LEU A 203 -0.60 -5.02 13.83
CA LEU A 203 -1.36 -5.36 12.62
C LEU A 203 -1.33 -6.87 12.38
N PRO A 204 -2.51 -7.51 12.20
CA PRO A 204 -2.59 -8.93 11.91
C PRO A 204 -1.98 -9.21 10.54
N ASP A 205 -1.18 -10.27 10.42
CA ASP A 205 -0.83 -10.81 9.11
C ASP A 205 -2.08 -11.45 8.49
N PRO A 206 -2.62 -10.93 7.37
CA PRO A 206 -3.84 -11.48 6.76
C PRO A 206 -3.69 -12.90 6.19
N LEU A 207 -2.49 -13.49 6.18
CA LEU A 207 -2.27 -14.90 5.87
C LEU A 207 -2.26 -15.80 7.12
N ALA A 208 -2.26 -15.22 8.34
CA ALA A 208 -2.24 -15.99 9.58
C ALA A 208 -3.62 -16.46 10.04
N ASP A 209 -4.72 -15.77 9.67
CA ASP A 209 -6.04 -16.19 10.13
C ASP A 209 -7.24 -15.78 9.26
N ALA A 210 -8.10 -16.75 8.96
CA ALA A 210 -9.44 -16.49 8.42
C ALA A 210 -10.37 -15.87 9.49
N GLU A 211 -10.01 -16.02 10.77
CA GLU A 211 -10.72 -15.41 11.92
C GLU A 211 -10.14 -14.06 12.36
N SER A 212 -9.37 -13.36 11.51
CA SER A 212 -8.74 -12.09 11.89
C SER A 212 -9.75 -11.08 12.51
N PRO A 213 -9.40 -10.36 13.60
CA PRO A 213 -10.35 -9.56 14.40
C PRO A 213 -11.15 -8.53 13.61
N ASN A 214 -10.62 -8.09 12.46
CA ASN A 214 -11.29 -7.21 11.52
C ASN A 214 -12.64 -7.78 11.04
N VAL A 215 -12.77 -9.08 10.78
CA VAL A 215 -14.03 -9.69 10.34
C VAL A 215 -15.11 -9.56 11.43
N GLN A 216 -14.78 -9.82 12.69
CA GLN A 216 -15.72 -9.67 13.81
C GLN A 216 -16.08 -8.18 14.05
N MET A 217 -15.12 -7.27 13.91
CA MET A 217 -15.37 -5.83 13.96
C MET A 217 -16.32 -5.37 12.83
N TRP A 218 -16.18 -5.89 11.61
CA TRP A 218 -17.08 -5.61 10.49
C TRP A 218 -18.47 -6.21 10.69
N VAL A 219 -18.61 -7.43 11.24
CA VAL A 219 -19.92 -7.99 11.59
C VAL A 219 -20.66 -7.08 12.58
N HIS A 220 -19.99 -6.61 13.63
CA HIS A 220 -20.60 -5.66 14.58
C HIS A 220 -20.91 -4.27 13.98
N ARG A 221 -20.09 -3.76 13.05
CA ARG A 221 -20.30 -2.46 12.39
C ARG A 221 -21.32 -2.49 11.25
N LEU A 222 -21.52 -3.62 10.58
CA LEU A 222 -22.47 -3.77 9.46
C LEU A 222 -23.85 -4.22 9.91
N LEU A 223 -24.00 -4.83 11.08
CA LEU A 223 -25.32 -5.21 11.63
C LEU A 223 -26.36 -4.07 11.59
N PRO A 224 -26.03 -2.81 11.99
CA PRO A 224 -26.97 -1.69 11.88
C PRO A 224 -27.36 -1.36 10.44
N ALA A 225 -26.42 -1.43 9.50
CA ALA A 225 -26.68 -1.15 8.08
C ALA A 225 -27.57 -2.23 7.44
N ILE A 226 -27.36 -3.49 7.80
CA ILE A 226 -28.21 -4.62 7.37
C ILE A 226 -29.64 -4.47 7.93
N LEU A 227 -29.78 -4.08 9.20
CA LEU A 227 -31.09 -3.82 9.81
C LEU A 227 -31.82 -2.64 9.15
N VAL A 228 -31.12 -1.55 8.83
CA VAL A 228 -31.69 -0.41 8.10
C VAL A 228 -32.08 -0.80 6.67
N GLY A 229 -31.25 -1.56 5.96
CA GLY A 229 -31.56 -2.06 4.61
C GLY A 229 -32.79 -2.98 4.60
N ALA A 230 -32.91 -3.87 5.58
CA ALA A 230 -34.07 -4.73 5.75
C ALA A 230 -35.36 -3.92 6.05
N LEU A 231 -35.27 -2.89 6.90
CA LEU A 231 -36.38 -2.00 7.23
C LEU A 231 -36.86 -1.21 5.99
N ILE A 232 -35.93 -0.66 5.20
CA ILE A 232 -36.24 0.05 3.95
C ILE A 232 -36.89 -0.91 2.93
N GLY A 233 -36.34 -2.12 2.75
CA GLY A 233 -36.91 -3.13 1.86
C GLY A 233 -38.34 -3.55 2.25
N TRP A 234 -38.60 -3.70 3.55
CA TRP A 234 -39.94 -3.99 4.07
C TRP A 234 -40.93 -2.84 3.80
N LEU A 235 -40.52 -1.59 4.06
CA LEU A 235 -41.33 -0.41 3.77
C LEU A 235 -41.66 -0.31 2.27
N TYR A 236 -40.67 -0.49 1.39
CA TYR A 236 -40.87 -0.45 -0.07
C TYR A 236 -41.81 -1.56 -0.57
N SER A 237 -41.65 -2.78 -0.05
CA SER A 237 -42.53 -3.93 -0.32
C SER A 237 -43.98 -3.71 0.14
N SER A 238 -44.19 -2.96 1.23
CA SER A 238 -45.53 -2.61 1.70
C SER A 238 -46.19 -1.51 0.87
N ALA A 239 -45.41 -0.56 0.34
CA ALA A 239 -45.88 0.52 -0.51
C ALA A 239 -46.28 0.04 -1.92
N SER A 240 -45.51 -0.86 -2.55
CA SER A 240 -45.78 -1.32 -3.92
C SER A 240 -47.10 -2.11 -4.07
N ARG A 241 -47.62 -2.67 -2.96
CA ARG A 241 -48.94 -3.33 -2.93
C ARG A 241 -50.14 -2.38 -2.92
N ARG A 242 -49.93 -1.06 -2.85
CA ARG A 242 -51.03 -0.05 -2.79
C ARG A 242 -51.27 0.71 -4.09
N SER A 243 -50.49 0.49 -5.15
CA SER A 243 -50.53 1.30 -6.38
C SER A 243 -50.85 0.47 -7.65
N THR A 244 -52.10 0.00 -7.76
CA THR A 244 -52.71 -0.40 -9.04
C THR A 244 -54.12 0.17 -9.15
N PRO A 245 -54.32 1.33 -9.80
CA PRO A 245 -55.64 1.81 -10.19
C PRO A 245 -56.06 1.12 -11.51
N VAL A 246 -57.00 0.18 -11.43
CA VAL A 246 -57.63 -0.39 -12.63
C VAL A 246 -58.63 0.61 -13.19
N SER A 247 -58.42 1.10 -14.41
CA SER A 247 -59.33 2.01 -15.10
C SER A 247 -60.60 1.29 -15.59
N SER A 248 -61.68 1.33 -14.80
CA SER A 248 -62.96 0.74 -15.18
C SER A 248 -63.89 1.74 -15.90
N THR A 249 -63.65 1.95 -17.20
CA THR A 249 -64.57 2.69 -18.08
C THR A 249 -64.87 1.93 -19.37
N ALA A 250 -65.43 0.72 -19.20
CA ALA A 250 -66.09 -0.02 -20.28
C ALA A 250 -67.43 -0.59 -19.78
N ARG A 251 -68.48 -0.39 -20.58
CA ARG A 251 -69.86 -0.94 -20.45
C ARG A 251 -70.77 -0.37 -19.35
N ARG A 252 -71.34 0.80 -19.67
CA ARG A 252 -72.81 0.88 -19.89
C ARG A 252 -73.11 0.37 -21.31
N PHE A 253 -74.22 -0.29 -21.66
CA PHE A 253 -75.44 -0.62 -20.90
C PHE A 253 -75.83 -2.11 -21.08
N PHE A 254 -76.34 -2.71 -20.00
CA PHE A 254 -77.65 -3.40 -19.94
C PHE A 254 -78.29 -2.84 -18.66
N LYS A 255 -79.55 -2.43 -18.58
CA LYS A 255 -80.67 -2.46 -19.53
C LYS A 255 -80.50 -1.52 -20.73
#